data_AF-A0A369B743-F1
#
_entry.id   AF-A0A369B743-F1
#
_cell.length_a   1.000
_cell.length_b   1.000
_cell.length_c   1.000
_cell.angle_alpha   90.00
_cell.angle_beta   90.00
_cell.angle_gamma   90.00
#
_symmetry.space_group_name_H-M   'P 1'
#
loop_
_entity.id
_entity.type
_entity.pdbx_description
1 polymer ?
#
loop_
_entity_poly.entity_id
_entity_poly.type
_entity_poly.pdbx_seq_one_letter_code
_entity_poly.pdbx_strand_id
1 'polypeptide(L)' 'MIRIQKEDIRQMLQDRRIFRNLPEGLEDDTQIVFDSLSMLWLMHCLETEWGINLYAEDYDWLGVCSINDIHRVILGQSG' A
#
# COMPACT_ATOMS: atom_id res chain seq x y z
N MET A 1 -9.51 -16.38 -6.08
CA MET A 1 -8.27 -16.01 -5.38
C MET A 1 -7.61 -14.89 -6.16
N ILE A 2 -7.71 -13.65 -5.69
CA ILE A 2 -7.05 -12.51 -6.33
C ILE A 2 -5.57 -12.61 -5.91
N ARG A 3 -4.66 -12.71 -6.88
CA ARG A 3 -3.22 -12.80 -6.62
C ARG A 3 -2.60 -11.45 -6.95
N ILE A 4 -2.50 -10.58 -5.95
CA ILE A 4 -1.91 -9.25 -6.10
C ILE A 4 -0.39 -9.39 -6.18
N GLN A 5 0.22 -8.82 -7.20
CA GLN A 5 1.66 -8.76 -7.36
C GLN A 5 2.19 -7.41 -6.87
N LYS A 6 3.50 -7.36 -6.61
CA LYS A 6 4.17 -6.10 -6.23
C LYS A 6 4.09 -5.04 -7.31
N GLU A 7 4.03 -5.43 -8.58
CA GLU A 7 3.85 -4.51 -9.71
C GLU A 7 2.50 -3.78 -9.62
N ASP A 8 1.43 -4.47 -9.21
CA ASP A 8 0.11 -3.86 -9.05
C ASP A 8 0.15 -2.79 -7.94
N ILE A 9 0.83 -3.08 -6.83
CA ILE A 9 1.05 -2.13 -5.73
C ILE A 9 1.89 -0.94 -6.23
N ARG A 10 2.94 -1.20 -7.03
CA ARG A 10 3.78 -0.14 -7.60
C ARG A 10 2.98 0.78 -8.52
N GLN A 11 2.14 0.22 -9.38
CA GLN A 11 1.26 0.98 -10.27
C GLN A 11 0.27 1.85 -9.47
N MET A 12 -0.35 1.31 -8.42
CA MET A 12 -1.23 2.07 -7.53
C MET A 12 -0.50 3.25 -6.86
N LEU A 13 0.72 3.03 -6.36
CA LEU A 13 1.53 4.07 -5.72
C LEU A 13 2.03 5.16 -6.71
N GLN A 14 1.95 4.91 -8.02
CA GLN A 14 2.26 5.92 -9.04
C GLN A 14 1.14 6.94 -9.23
N ASP A 15 -0.03 6.79 -8.60
CA ASP A 15 -1.10 7.80 -8.67
C ASP A 15 -0.67 9.09 -7.95
N ARG A 16 -0.17 10.04 -8.74
CA ARG A 16 0.29 11.36 -8.27
C ARG A 16 -0.81 12.25 -7.72
N ARG A 17 -2.09 11.93 -7.90
CA ARG A 17 -3.18 12.71 -7.29
C ARG A 17 -3.17 12.50 -5.77
N ILE A 18 -2.83 11.28 -5.35
CA ILE A 18 -2.82 10.80 -3.98
C ILE A 18 -1.39 10.81 -3.41
N PHE A 19 -0.45 10.16 -4.10
CA PHE A 19 0.93 9.93 -3.65
C PHE A 19 1.91 10.92 -4.28
N ARG A 20 1.71 12.21 -4.01
CA ARG A 20 2.48 13.31 -4.62
C ARG A 20 3.98 13.28 -4.30
N ASN A 21 4.33 12.78 -3.10
CA ASN A 21 5.67 12.89 -2.56
C ASN A 21 6.55 11.65 -2.82
N LEU A 22 6.02 10.62 -3.49
CA LEU A 22 6.80 9.41 -3.75
C LEU A 22 7.78 9.60 -4.92
N PRO A 23 8.98 9.01 -4.91
CA PRO A 23 9.83 9.02 -6.09
C PRO A 23 9.22 8.21 -7.24
N GLU A 24 9.51 8.57 -8.49
CA GLU A 24 9.20 7.71 -9.63
C GLU A 24 10.11 6.49 -9.60
N GLY A 25 9.56 5.29 -9.83
CA GLY A 25 10.36 4.06 -9.85
C GLY A 25 10.77 3.57 -8.45
N LEU A 26 9.83 3.55 -7.49
CA LEU A 26 10.02 2.91 -6.18
C LEU A 26 10.46 1.45 -6.34
N GLU A 27 11.64 1.12 -5.80
CA GLU A 27 12.10 -0.26 -5.64
C GLU A 27 11.32 -0.95 -4.50
N ASP A 28 11.28 -2.27 -4.52
CA ASP A 28 10.45 -3.07 -3.61
C ASP A 28 10.69 -2.79 -2.12
N ASP A 29 11.94 -2.50 -1.76
CA ASP A 29 12.41 -2.23 -0.40
C ASP A 29 12.56 -0.74 -0.09
N THR A 30 12.21 0.14 -1.05
CA THR A 30 12.31 1.57 -0.82
C THR A 30 11.35 1.96 0.29
N GLN A 31 11.93 2.64 1.29
CA GLN A 31 11.24 3.16 2.45
C GLN A 31 10.37 4.36 2.07
N ILE A 32 9.07 4.23 2.29
CA ILE A 32 8.02 5.18 1.97
C ILE A 32 7.41 5.68 3.28
N VAL A 33 7.40 7.00 3.45
CA VAL A 33 6.70 7.64 4.56
C VAL A 33 5.29 7.96 4.12
N PHE A 34 4.30 7.37 4.78
CA PHE A 34 2.90 7.73 4.59
C PHE A 34 2.46 8.72 5.68
N ASP A 35 1.91 9.84 5.24
CA ASP A 35 1.11 10.71 6.09
C ASP A 35 -0.28 10.10 6.32
N SER A 36 -1.01 10.60 7.33
CA SER A 36 -2.32 10.06 7.72
C SER A 36 -3.34 10.02 6.56
N LEU A 37 -3.26 10.97 5.63
CA LEU A 37 -4.15 11.03 4.47
C LEU A 37 -3.76 9.98 3.42
N SER A 38 -2.49 9.91 3.04
CA SER A 38 -2.02 8.92 2.07
C SER A 38 -2.19 7.48 2.57
N MET A 39 -2.10 7.26 3.89
CA MET A 39 -2.42 5.97 4.51
C MET A 39 -3.90 5.61 4.40
N LEU A 40 -4.80 6.54 4.73
CA LEU A 40 -6.24 6.33 4.55
C LEU A 40 -6.61 6.03 3.10
N TRP A 41 -5.98 6.72 2.16
CA TRP A 41 -6.17 6.46 0.73
C TRP A 41 -5.63 5.11 0.31
N LEU A 42 -4.46 4.70 0.82
CA LEU A 42 -3.93 3.36 0.57
C LEU A 42 -4.96 2.29 0.98
N MET A 43 -5.47 2.36 2.21
CA MET A 43 -6.49 1.40 2.68
C MET A 43 -7.76 1.45 1.82
N HIS A 44 -8.21 2.64 1.42
CA HIS A 44 -9.35 2.80 0.53
C HIS A 44 -9.12 2.17 -0.85
N CYS A 45 -7.95 2.32 -1.46
CA CYS A 45 -7.62 1.68 -2.72
C CYS A 45 -7.59 0.15 -2.59
N LEU A 46 -7.00 -0.38 -1.51
CA LEU A 46 -6.97 -1.82 -1.26
C LEU A 46 -8.37 -2.41 -1.11
N GLU A 47 -9.28 -1.70 -0.44
CA GLU A 47 -10.67 -2.11 -0.30
C GLU A 47 -11.43 -2.02 -1.64
N THR A 48 -11.28 -0.92 -2.37
CA THR A 48 -12.06 -0.67 -3.59
C THR A 48 -11.57 -1.45 -4.80
N GLU A 49 -10.26 -1.59 -4.99
CA GLU A 49 -9.67 -2.28 -6.14
C GLU A 49 -9.58 -3.79 -5.90
N TRP A 50 -9.30 -4.21 -4.68
CA TRP A 50 -9.00 -5.62 -4.36
C TRP A 50 -9.91 -6.25 -3.31
N GLY A 51 -10.85 -5.50 -2.71
CA GLY A 51 -11.75 -6.01 -1.68
C GLY A 51 -11.07 -6.29 -0.34
N ILE A 52 -9.87 -5.75 -0.12
CA ILE A 52 -9.08 -5.98 1.09
C ILE A 52 -9.37 -4.87 2.08
N ASN A 53 -10.09 -5.22 3.14
CA ASN A 53 -10.38 -4.30 4.22
C ASN A 53 -9.29 -4.37 5.29
N LEU A 54 -8.51 -3.30 5.44
CA LEU A 54 -7.49 -3.15 6.48
C LEU A 54 -7.94 -2.07 7.45
N TYR A 55 -7.97 -2.39 8.74
CA TYR A 55 -8.21 -1.38 9.76
C TYR A 55 -6.89 -0.74 10.20
N ALA A 56 -6.90 0.57 10.40
CA ALA A 56 -5.73 1.32 10.83
C ALA A 56 -5.19 0.85 12.20
N GLU A 57 -6.02 0.22 13.01
CA GLU A 57 -5.68 -0.32 14.34
C GLU A 57 -5.02 -1.70 14.29
N ASP A 58 -5.23 -2.46 13.20
CA ASP A 58 -4.70 -3.83 13.08
C ASP A 58 -3.21 -3.86 12.72
N TYR A 59 -2.66 -2.74 12.24
CA TYR A 59 -1.26 -2.66 11.84
C TYR A 59 -0.65 -1.32 12.24
N ASP A 60 0.64 -1.37 12.55
CA ASP A 60 1.46 -0.17 12.77
C ASP A 60 1.80 0.50 11.43
N TRP A 61 0.75 0.95 10.74
CA TRP A 61 0.84 1.69 9.49
C TRP A 61 1.47 3.08 9.69
N LEU A 62 1.49 3.57 10.92
CA LEU A 62 2.06 4.86 11.30
C LEU A 62 3.59 4.78 11.28
N GLY A 63 4.17 4.75 10.09
CA GLY A 63 5.62 4.62 9.95
C GLY A 63 6.12 4.67 8.52
N VAL A 64 7.33 4.13 8.36
CA VAL A 64 7.99 3.95 7.08
C VAL A 64 7.67 2.53 6.60
N CYS A 65 7.09 2.39 5.41
CA CYS A 65 6.73 1.10 4.82
C CYS A 65 7.41 0.92 3.46
N SER A 66 7.49 -0.30 2.95
CA SER A 66 7.93 -0.59 1.59
C SER A 66 6.85 -1.32 0.79
N ILE A 67 7.03 -1.46 -0.52
CA ILE A 67 6.15 -2.29 -1.36
C ILE A 67 6.15 -3.74 -0.84
N ASN A 68 7.29 -4.23 -0.36
CA ASN A 68 7.40 -5.54 0.30
C ASN A 68 6.52 -5.65 1.55
N ASP A 69 6.50 -4.63 2.40
CA ASP A 69 5.67 -4.63 3.61
C ASP A 69 4.18 -4.65 3.26
N ILE A 70 3.77 -3.79 2.31
CA ILE A 70 2.38 -3.74 1.83
C ILE A 70 1.98 -5.09 1.23
N HIS A 71 2.82 -5.67 0.37
CA HIS A 71 2.56 -6.97 -0.26
C HIS A 71 2.44 -8.09 0.77
N ARG A 72 3.30 -8.09 1.80
CA ARG A 72 3.26 -9.06 2.88
C ARG A 72 1.96 -8.96 3.68
N VAL A 73 1.50 -7.74 3.99
CA VAL A 73 0.22 -7.54 4.72
C VAL A 73 -0.95 -8.05 3.90
N ILE A 74 -1.00 -7.73 2.61
CA ILE A 74 -2.03 -8.20 1.67
C ILE A 74 -2.09 -9.73 1.61
N LEU A 75 -0.92 -10.39 1.53
CA LEU A 75 -0.84 -11.86 1.52
C LEU A 75 -1.28 -12.47 2.85
N GLY A 76 -1.01 -11.80 3.97
CA GLY A 76 -1.46 -12.23 5.30
C GLY A 76 -2.98 -12.20 5.48
N GLN A 77 -3.69 -11.35 4.73
CA GLN A 77 -5.16 -11.25 4.74
C GLN A 77 -5.85 -12.23 3.79
N SER A 78 -5.09 -12.93 2.94
CA SER A 78 -5.63 -13.91 1.99
C SER A 78 -5.71 -15.34 2.58
N GLY A 79 -5.52 -15.48 3.89
CA GLY A 79 -5.51 -16.76 4.63
C GLY A 79 -6.80 -17.05 5.37
#